data_AF-A0A432QNM5-F1
#
_entry.id   AF-A0A432QNM5-F1
#
_cell.length_a   1.000
_cell.length_b   1.000
_cell.length_c   1.000
_cell.angle_alpha   90.00
_cell.angle_beta   90.00
_cell.angle_gamma   90.00
#
_symmetry.space_group_name_H-M   'P 1'
#
loop_
_entity.id
_entity.type
_entity.pdbx_description
1 polymer ?
#
loop_
_entity_poly.entity_id
_entity_poly.type
_entity_poly.pdbx_seq_one_letter_code
_entity_poly.pdbx_strand_id
1 'polypeptide(L)'
;APLLSYITNPTHQDITGDWISFRELRGGMEWQNLFTSRCENVLKELADDHPDLLVDLIDLFQGETTDSMQADIALILKPLPHFPMLICYQSKDADLSSELTIFFDSCCGENLHIKALFTLCSGLVQMFAKIAKMHI
;
A
#
# COMPACT_ATOMS: atom_id res chain seq x y z
N ALA A 1 -18.26 0.95 3.06
CA ALA A 1 -17.39 2.02 3.57
C ALA A 1 -16.31 1.38 4.43
N PRO A 2 -15.03 1.49 4.07
CA PRO A 2 -13.95 0.71 4.69
C PRO A 2 -13.77 0.99 6.19
N LEU A 3 -13.87 2.26 6.59
CA LEU A 3 -13.73 2.65 8.00
C LEU A 3 -14.81 2.05 8.90
N LEU A 4 -16.07 2.08 8.46
CA LEU A 4 -17.16 1.46 9.23
C LEU A 4 -16.93 -0.04 9.37
N SER A 5 -16.55 -0.72 8.28
CA SER A 5 -16.23 -2.15 8.31
C SER A 5 -15.11 -2.48 9.29
N TYR A 6 -14.08 -1.63 9.36
CA TYR A 6 -12.99 -1.74 10.34
C TYR A 6 -13.51 -1.60 11.78
N ILE A 7 -14.17 -0.49 12.08
CA ILE A 7 -14.65 -0.19 13.45
C ILE A 7 -15.64 -1.25 13.95
N THR A 8 -16.46 -1.81 13.08
CA THR A 8 -17.42 -2.86 13.44
C THR A 8 -16.80 -4.23 13.68
N ASN A 9 -15.50 -4.40 13.39
CA ASN A 9 -14.79 -5.64 13.70
C ASN A 9 -14.42 -5.65 15.20
N PRO A 10 -15.04 -6.52 16.02
CA PRO A 10 -14.79 -6.53 17.45
C PRO A 10 -13.44 -7.20 17.82
N THR A 11 -12.82 -7.91 16.90
CA THR A 11 -11.64 -8.75 17.14
C THR A 11 -10.59 -8.47 16.09
N HIS A 12 -9.95 -7.30 16.20
CA HIS A 12 -8.77 -7.01 15.41
C HIS A 12 -7.62 -7.92 15.87
N GLN A 13 -7.05 -8.68 14.94
CA GLN A 13 -5.80 -9.39 15.12
C GLN A 13 -4.65 -8.39 15.23
N ASP A 14 -3.70 -8.71 16.10
CA ASP A 14 -2.47 -7.94 16.24
C ASP A 14 -1.58 -8.05 15.01
N ILE A 15 -0.74 -7.03 14.81
CA ILE A 15 0.27 -7.00 13.73
C ILE A 15 1.24 -8.16 13.93
N THR A 16 1.47 -8.94 12.88
CA THR A 16 2.24 -10.19 12.93
C THR A 16 3.70 -10.02 12.52
N GLY A 17 4.01 -8.99 11.72
CA GLY A 17 5.28 -8.81 11.03
C GLY A 17 5.42 -9.64 9.75
N ASP A 18 4.42 -10.46 9.39
CA ASP A 18 4.43 -11.31 8.20
C ASP A 18 3.84 -10.55 7.00
N TRP A 19 4.70 -10.19 6.05
CA TRP A 19 4.34 -9.40 4.87
C TRP A 19 3.91 -10.29 3.71
N ILE A 20 2.65 -10.16 3.31
CA ILE A 20 2.07 -10.93 2.21
C ILE A 20 1.55 -10.01 1.10
N SER A 21 1.56 -10.51 -0.14
CA SER A 21 1.03 -9.76 -1.28
C SER A 21 -0.50 -9.74 -1.28
N PHE A 22 -1.10 -8.82 -2.04
CA PHE A 22 -2.56 -8.70 -2.08
C PHE A 22 -3.28 -10.00 -2.48
N ARG A 23 -2.75 -10.78 -3.42
CA ARG A 23 -3.31 -12.09 -3.83
C ARG A 23 -3.32 -13.15 -2.74
N GLU A 24 -2.41 -13.06 -1.77
CA GLU A 24 -2.28 -14.00 -0.66
C GLU A 24 -3.27 -13.71 0.47
N LEU A 25 -3.79 -12.48 0.53
CA LEU A 25 -4.90 -12.15 1.42
C LEU A 25 -6.13 -13.01 1.10
N ARG A 26 -6.91 -13.31 2.13
CA ARG A 26 -8.17 -14.05 1.99
C ARG A 26 -9.11 -13.37 1.01
N GLY A 27 -9.33 -14.00 -0.16
CA GLY A 27 -10.17 -13.48 -1.24
C GLY A 27 -9.46 -12.50 -2.20
N GLY A 28 -8.15 -12.29 -2.04
CA GLY A 28 -7.34 -11.36 -2.83
C GLY A 28 -7.13 -11.78 -4.29
N MET A 29 -6.99 -13.09 -4.53
CA MET A 29 -6.73 -13.63 -5.88
C MET A 29 -7.77 -13.17 -6.93
N GLU A 30 -9.06 -13.13 -6.57
CA GLU A 30 -10.14 -12.69 -7.48
C GLU A 30 -10.06 -11.19 -7.83
N TRP A 31 -9.42 -10.40 -6.96
CA TRP A 31 -9.33 -8.94 -7.08
C TRP A 31 -7.95 -8.46 -7.56
N GLN A 32 -6.98 -9.38 -7.71
CA GLN A 32 -5.57 -9.03 -7.98
C GLN A 32 -5.42 -8.12 -9.21
N ASN A 33 -6.03 -8.46 -10.35
CA ASN A 33 -5.90 -7.65 -11.57
C ASN A 33 -6.44 -6.23 -11.38
N LEU A 34 -7.52 -6.09 -10.62
CA LEU A 34 -8.09 -4.79 -10.31
C LEU A 34 -7.23 -4.03 -9.31
N PHE A 35 -6.65 -4.72 -8.33
CA PHE A 35 -5.73 -4.13 -7.36
C PHE A 35 -4.47 -3.59 -8.05
N THR A 36 -3.82 -4.39 -8.88
CA THR A 36 -2.62 -3.98 -9.63
C THR A 36 -2.92 -2.76 -10.51
N SER A 37 -4.04 -2.76 -11.25
CA SER A 37 -4.39 -1.63 -12.13
C SER A 37 -4.82 -0.35 -11.40
N ARG A 38 -5.40 -0.45 -10.19
CA ARG A 38 -5.96 0.71 -9.46
C ARG A 38 -5.09 1.22 -8.32
N CYS A 39 -4.14 0.42 -7.85
CA CYS A 39 -3.27 0.75 -6.73
C CYS A 39 -1.80 0.73 -7.18
N GLU A 40 -1.26 -0.44 -7.51
CA GLU A 40 0.18 -0.61 -7.78
C GLU A 40 0.62 0.21 -8.99
N ASN A 41 -0.02 0.04 -10.15
CA ASN A 41 0.34 0.78 -11.36
C ASN A 41 0.17 2.30 -11.21
N VAL A 42 -0.90 2.73 -10.54
CA VAL A 42 -1.17 4.16 -10.33
C VAL A 42 -0.11 4.77 -9.42
N LEU A 43 0.23 4.09 -8.31
CA LEU A 43 1.25 4.58 -7.40
C LEU A 43 2.65 4.50 -8.03
N LYS A 44 2.90 3.50 -8.87
CA LYS A 44 4.14 3.38 -9.64
C LYS A 44 4.33 4.55 -10.59
N GLU A 45 3.33 4.87 -11.40
CA GLU A 45 3.38 6.01 -12.32
C GLU A 45 3.65 7.31 -11.55
N LEU A 46 3.02 7.49 -10.38
CA LEU A 46 3.29 8.64 -9.52
C LEU A 46 4.72 8.68 -8.98
N ALA A 47 5.28 7.54 -8.58
CA ALA A 47 6.66 7.45 -8.10
C ALA A 47 7.69 7.64 -9.24
N ASP A 48 7.36 7.19 -10.45
CA ASP A 48 8.16 7.41 -11.66
C ASP A 48 8.19 8.91 -12.03
N ASP A 49 7.02 9.57 -12.01
CA ASP A 49 6.87 10.99 -12.37
C ASP A 49 7.43 11.92 -11.28
N HIS A 50 7.36 11.48 -10.02
CA HIS A 50 7.74 12.26 -8.84
C HIS A 50 8.55 11.39 -7.86
N PRO A 51 9.87 11.20 -8.09
CA PRO A 51 10.70 10.31 -7.28
C PRO A 51 10.72 10.66 -5.77
N ASP A 52 10.56 11.95 -5.45
CA ASP A 52 10.53 12.44 -4.06
C ASP A 52 9.17 12.19 -3.36
N LEU A 53 8.12 11.80 -4.10
CA LEU A 53 6.78 11.57 -3.55
C LEU A 53 6.80 10.58 -2.40
N LEU A 54 7.54 9.47 -2.55
CA LEU A 54 7.58 8.45 -1.51
C LEU A 54 8.22 8.99 -0.23
N VAL A 55 9.19 9.90 -0.34
CA VAL A 55 9.81 10.60 0.80
C VAL A 55 8.80 11.55 1.44
N ASP A 56 8.06 12.33 0.64
CA ASP A 56 7.00 13.21 1.14
C ASP A 56 5.91 12.43 1.89
N LEU A 57 5.56 11.23 1.41
CA LEU A 57 4.59 10.36 2.09
C LEU A 57 5.09 9.90 3.46
N ILE A 58 6.40 9.74 3.67
CA ILE A 58 6.99 9.42 4.98
C ILE A 58 6.68 10.54 5.95
N ASP A 59 6.99 11.77 5.56
CA ASP A 59 6.82 12.94 6.44
C ASP A 59 5.34 13.24 6.71
N LEU A 60 4.48 13.12 5.69
CA LEU A 60 3.06 13.42 5.80
C LEU A 60 2.28 12.37 6.60
N PHE A 61 2.63 11.09 6.47
CA PHE A 61 1.92 9.98 7.10
C PHE A 61 2.65 9.36 8.28
N GLN A 62 3.75 9.97 8.72
CA GLN A 62 4.64 9.40 9.75
C GLN A 62 5.05 7.97 9.39
N GLY A 63 5.40 7.77 8.12
CA GLY A 63 5.83 6.49 7.60
C GLY A 63 7.18 6.06 8.19
N GLU A 64 7.45 4.76 8.10
CA GLU A 64 8.71 4.17 8.56
C GLU A 64 9.44 3.55 7.35
N THR A 65 10.72 3.87 7.17
CA THR A 65 11.56 3.19 6.18
C THR A 65 12.07 1.86 6.70
N THR A 66 12.26 0.88 5.81
CA THR A 66 12.86 -0.41 6.18
C THR A 66 13.82 -0.92 5.11
N ASP A 67 14.94 -1.50 5.52
CA ASP A 67 15.91 -2.16 4.61
C ASP A 67 15.62 -3.66 4.43
N SER A 68 14.49 -4.15 4.99
CA SER A 68 14.16 -5.58 5.01
C SER A 68 13.78 -6.17 3.66
N MET A 69 13.55 -5.33 2.65
CA MET A 69 13.19 -5.74 1.28
C MET A 69 14.26 -5.24 0.30
N GLN A 70 14.51 -6.00 -0.77
CA GLN A 70 15.36 -5.57 -1.87
C GLN A 70 14.57 -4.59 -2.77
N ALA A 71 14.54 -3.33 -2.39
CA ALA A 71 13.94 -2.24 -3.16
C ALA A 71 14.75 -0.96 -2.94
N ASP A 72 14.77 -0.06 -3.93
CA ASP A 72 15.39 1.25 -3.79
C ASP A 72 14.72 2.08 -2.68
N ILE A 73 13.40 1.97 -2.57
CA ILE A 73 12.60 2.61 -1.52
C ILE A 73 11.60 1.60 -0.97
N ALA A 74 11.61 1.40 0.35
CA ALA A 74 10.65 0.58 1.07
C ALA A 74 10.05 1.36 2.25
N LEU A 75 8.74 1.57 2.19
CA LEU A 75 7.98 2.45 3.08
C LEU A 75 6.82 1.71 3.74
N ILE A 76 6.79 1.71 5.07
CA ILE A 76 5.66 1.23 5.85
C ILE A 76 4.74 2.41 6.19
N LEU A 77 3.47 2.28 5.84
CA LEU A 77 2.40 3.17 6.26
C LEU A 77 1.42 2.41 7.16
N LYS A 78 0.86 3.11 8.16
CA LYS A 78 -0.16 2.57 9.07
C LYS A 78 -1.45 3.41 9.00
N PRO A 79 -2.23 3.34 7.90
CA PRO A 79 -3.47 4.10 7.77
C PRO A 79 -4.49 3.86 8.89
N LEU A 80 -4.45 2.68 9.50
CA LEU A 80 -5.23 2.30 10.68
C LEU A 80 -4.34 1.47 11.64
N PRO A 81 -4.66 1.40 12.95
CA PRO A 81 -3.81 0.74 13.95
C PRO A 81 -3.42 -0.71 13.65
N HIS A 82 -4.31 -1.50 13.06
CA HIS A 82 -4.07 -2.91 12.68
C HIS A 82 -4.10 -3.10 11.16
N PHE A 83 -3.65 -2.08 10.44
CA PHE A 83 -3.58 -2.08 8.98
C PHE A 83 -2.25 -1.49 8.49
N PRO A 84 -1.11 -2.15 8.77
CA PRO A 84 0.15 -1.77 8.14
C PRO A 84 0.19 -2.22 6.68
N MET A 85 0.70 -1.35 5.81
CA MET A 85 1.01 -1.65 4.42
C MET A 85 2.45 -1.25 4.11
N LEU A 86 3.12 -2.06 3.31
CA LEU A 86 4.50 -1.85 2.89
C LEU A 86 4.52 -1.61 1.38
N ILE A 87 5.02 -0.45 0.98
CA ILE A 87 5.19 -0.05 -0.41
C ILE A 87 6.66 -0.23 -0.76
N CYS A 88 6.95 -1.10 -1.73
CA CYS A 88 8.28 -1.31 -2.25
C CYS A 88 8.35 -0.78 -3.68
N TYR A 89 9.26 0.15 -3.94
CA TYR A 89 9.50 0.73 -5.25
C TYR A 89 10.94 0.45 -5.69
N GLN A 90 11.04 -0.09 -6.89
CA GLN A 90 12.29 -0.24 -7.63
C GLN A 90 12.25 0.70 -8.82
N SER A 91 13.20 1.63 -8.87
CA SER A 91 13.32 2.56 -9.98
C SER A 91 13.72 1.86 -11.27
N LYS A 92 13.45 2.52 -12.40
CA LYS A 92 13.84 2.01 -13.71
C LYS A 92 15.37 1.92 -13.80
N ASP A 93 15.89 0.75 -14.14
CA ASP A 93 17.29 0.53 -14.52
C ASP A 93 17.41 0.32 -16.04
N ALA A 94 18.59 0.51 -16.62
CA ALA A 94 18.89 0.57 -18.06
C ALA A 94 17.96 -0.23 -18.99
N ASP A 95 17.71 -1.50 -18.67
CA ASP A 95 16.89 -2.43 -19.45
C ASP A 95 15.60 -2.91 -18.74
N LEU A 96 15.34 -2.48 -17.50
CA LEU A 96 14.22 -2.93 -16.67
C LEU A 96 13.26 -1.78 -16.38
N SER A 97 11.97 -1.98 -16.62
CA SER A 97 10.94 -1.03 -16.19
C SER A 97 10.93 -0.92 -14.67
N SER A 98 10.53 0.24 -14.15
CA SER A 98 10.21 0.38 -12.73
C SER A 98 9.15 -0.63 -12.30
N GLU A 99 9.22 -1.02 -11.03
CA GLU A 99 8.29 -1.94 -10.39
C GLU A 99 7.86 -1.37 -9.04
N LEU A 100 6.57 -1.52 -8.73
CA LEU A 100 6.03 -1.18 -7.42
C LEU A 100 5.12 -2.30 -6.96
N THR A 101 5.38 -2.79 -5.75
CA THR A 101 4.54 -3.80 -5.10
C THR A 101 4.04 -3.28 -3.76
N ILE A 102 2.77 -3.56 -3.45
CA ILE A 102 2.19 -3.23 -2.15
C ILE A 102 1.94 -4.54 -1.38
N PHE A 103 2.61 -4.67 -0.25
CA PHE A 103 2.43 -5.75 0.72
C PHE A 103 1.58 -5.28 1.90
N PHE A 104 1.01 -6.25 2.60
CA PHE A 104 0.21 -6.05 3.79
C PHE A 104 0.66 -7.01 4.87
N ASP A 105 0.56 -6.63 6.14
CA ASP A 105 0.67 -7.62 7.21
C ASP A 105 -0.44 -8.65 7.09
N SER A 106 -0.14 -9.91 7.40
CA SER A 106 -1.11 -11.00 7.33
C SER A 106 -2.39 -10.72 8.15
N CYS A 107 -2.32 -9.94 9.22
CA CYS A 107 -3.49 -9.54 10.03
C CYS A 107 -4.52 -8.73 9.23
N CYS A 108 -4.10 -7.99 8.19
CA CYS A 108 -4.96 -7.09 7.43
C CYS A 108 -6.15 -7.83 6.78
N GLY A 109 -5.92 -9.04 6.26
CA GLY A 109 -6.95 -9.86 5.61
C GLY A 109 -7.99 -10.43 6.59
N GLU A 110 -7.60 -10.59 7.86
CA GLU A 110 -8.51 -11.00 8.94
C GLU A 110 -9.26 -9.80 9.54
N ASN A 111 -8.61 -8.64 9.55
CA ASN A 111 -9.14 -7.41 10.12
C ASN A 111 -10.11 -6.68 9.18
N LEU A 112 -9.95 -6.84 7.87
CA LEU A 112 -10.76 -6.17 6.87
C LEU A 112 -11.06 -7.09 5.69
N HIS A 113 -12.35 -7.28 5.39
CA HIS A 113 -12.75 -8.04 4.21
C HIS A 113 -12.16 -7.43 2.92
N ILE A 114 -11.76 -8.27 1.98
CA ILE A 114 -10.96 -7.88 0.79
C ILE A 114 -11.53 -6.68 0.01
N LYS A 115 -12.86 -6.58 -0.16
CA LYS A 115 -13.50 -5.43 -0.83
C LYS A 115 -13.26 -4.12 -0.08
N ALA A 116 -13.35 -4.13 1.24
CA ALA A 116 -13.09 -2.95 2.06
C ALA A 116 -11.59 -2.61 2.05
N LEU A 117 -10.73 -3.63 2.09
CA LEU A 117 -9.27 -3.49 1.98
C LEU A 117 -8.87 -2.82 0.67
N PHE A 118 -9.37 -3.33 -0.45
CA PHE A 118 -9.21 -2.74 -1.77
C PHE A 118 -9.72 -1.29 -1.81
N THR A 119 -10.89 -1.01 -1.25
CA THR A 119 -11.48 0.34 -1.24
C THR A 119 -10.63 1.31 -0.41
N LEU A 120 -10.07 0.87 0.72
CA LEU A 120 -9.18 1.66 1.55
C LEU A 120 -7.90 1.98 0.79
N CYS A 121 -7.21 0.95 0.28
CA CYS A 121 -5.94 1.11 -0.42
C CYS A 121 -6.07 1.98 -1.68
N SER A 122 -7.07 1.72 -2.53
CA SER A 122 -7.32 2.54 -3.72
C SER A 122 -7.68 3.98 -3.36
N GLY A 123 -8.43 4.21 -2.28
CA GLY A 123 -8.72 5.54 -1.76
C GLY A 123 -7.47 6.30 -1.32
N LEU A 124 -6.53 5.62 -0.64
CA LEU A 124 -5.23 6.19 -0.25
C LEU A 124 -4.38 6.55 -1.47
N VAL A 125 -4.26 5.65 -2.44
CA VAL A 125 -3.50 5.93 -3.68
C VAL A 125 -4.10 7.12 -4.44
N GLN A 126 -5.43 7.23 -4.51
CA GLN A 126 -6.08 8.40 -5.11
C GLN A 126 -5.84 9.69 -4.30
N MET A 127 -5.71 9.60 -2.98
CA MET A 127 -5.34 10.74 -2.14
C MET A 127 -3.87 11.15 -2.40
N PHE A 128 -2.94 10.20 -2.48
CA PHE A 128 -1.54 10.48 -2.80
C PHE A 128 -1.41 11.15 -4.17
N ALA A 129 -2.13 10.66 -5.17
CA ALA A 129 -2.21 11.28 -6.49
C ALA A 129 -2.65 12.75 -6.45
N LYS A 130 -3.57 13.10 -5.54
CA LYS A 130 -4.05 14.47 -5.37
C LYS A 130 -3.03 15.34 -4.61
N ILE A 131 -2.38 14.79 -3.59
CA ILE A 131 -1.32 15.47 -2.84
C ILE A 131 -0.16 15.81 -3.79
N ALA A 132 0.31 14.85 -4.58
CA ALA A 132 1.35 15.07 -5.58
C ALA A 132 0.99 16.24 -6.53
N LYS A 133 -0.25 16.30 -7.02
CA LYS A 133 -0.71 17.41 -7.88
C LYS A 133 -0.85 18.78 -7.21
N MET A 134 -0.94 18.84 -5.88
CA MET A 134 -1.14 20.09 -5.14
C MET A 134 0.16 20.65 -4.56
N HIS A 135 1.16 19.80 -4.36
CA HIS A 135 2.45 20.15 -3.75
C HIS A 135 3.60 20.24 -4.76
N ILE A 136 3.35 19.91 -6.03
CA ILE A 136 4.26 20.00 -7.18
C ILE A 136 3.68 21.00 -8.19
#